data_AF-A0A945RPB1-F1
#
_entry.id   AF-A0A945RPB1-F1
#
_cell.length_a   1.000
_cell.length_b   1.000
_cell.length_c   1.000
_cell.angle_alpha   90.00
_cell.angle_beta   90.00
_cell.angle_gamma   90.00
#
_symmetry.space_group_name_H-M   'P 1'
#
loop_
_entity.id
_entity.type
_entity.pdbx_description
1 polymer ?
#
loop_
_entity_poly.entity_id
_entity_poly.type
_entity_poly.pdbx_seq_one_letter_code
_entity_poly.pdbx_strand_id
1 'polypeptide(L)'
;MRLQIELADEMVEPLYALKDTCALKTNKDLFDNAVTLLEWAVGEVQKGNIIASVNEAEDRMVELQMPVLQAAKRNATNEVIFETPDISHFDNMIDDRNVATDQNEALATMTPAIPEEIEG
;
A
#
# COMPACT_ATOMS: atom_id res chain seq x y z
N MET A 1 14.64 22.32 3.41
CA MET A 1 13.84 22.51 4.64
C MET A 1 14.80 22.68 5.82
N ARG A 2 14.53 23.58 6.77
CA ARG A 2 15.29 23.69 8.03
C ARG A 2 14.36 23.28 9.17
N LEU A 3 14.76 22.25 9.91
CA LEU A 3 14.02 21.73 11.05
C LEU A 3 14.76 22.13 12.34
N GLN A 4 14.05 22.70 13.31
CA GLN A 4 14.56 22.90 14.66
C GLN A 4 13.87 21.88 15.57
N ILE A 5 14.67 21.10 16.29
CA ILE A 5 14.21 20.08 17.22
C ILE A 5 14.73 20.47 18.60
N GLU A 6 13.82 20.54 19.57
CA GLU A 6 14.18 20.63 20.98
C GLU A 6 14.38 19.22 21.50
N LEU A 7 15.54 18.99 22.13
CA LEU A 7 15.90 17.72 22.74
C LEU A 7 16.01 17.93 24.24
N ALA A 8 15.48 16.99 25.02
CA ALA A 8 15.76 16.95 26.45
C ALA A 8 17.26 16.76 26.68
N ASP A 9 17.81 17.39 27.72
CA ASP A 9 19.26 17.35 28.00
C ASP A 9 19.80 15.92 28.10
N GLU A 10 19.00 15.01 28.67
CA GLU A 10 19.31 13.57 28.80
C GLU A 10 19.43 12.83 27.46
N MET A 11 18.90 13.37 26.37
CA MET A 11 18.98 12.77 25.03
C MET A 11 20.21 13.22 24.24
N VAL A 12 20.93 14.24 24.73
CA VAL A 12 22.09 14.81 24.03
C VAL A 12 23.24 13.81 23.95
N GLU A 13 23.60 13.18 25.08
CA GLU A 13 24.67 12.18 25.12
C GLU A 13 24.36 10.93 24.28
N PRO A 14 23.18 10.29 24.40
CA PRO A 14 22.79 9.18 23.53
C PRO A 14 22.86 9.51 22.04
N LEU A 15 22.48 10.73 21.65
CA LEU A 15 22.54 11.17 20.26
C LEU A 15 23.99 11.23 19.76
N TYR A 16 24.92 11.80 20.53
CA TYR A 16 26.32 11.84 20.15
C TYR A 16 26.96 10.45 20.12
N ALA A 17 26.66 9.61 21.12
CA ALA A 17 27.14 8.23 21.15
C ALA A 17 26.69 7.43 19.92
N LEU A 18 25.44 7.61 19.49
CA LEU A 18 24.91 6.93 18.31
C LEU A 18 25.59 7.43 17.02
N LYS A 19 25.86 8.75 16.91
CA LYS A 19 26.62 9.28 15.78
C LYS A 19 28.02 8.68 15.72
N ASP A 20 28.72 8.63 16.84
CA ASP A 20 30.08 8.10 16.90
C ASP A 20 30.11 6.61 16.55
N THR A 21 29.17 5.84 17.10
CA THR A 21 29.00 4.40 16.80
C THR A 21 28.78 4.16 15.31
N CYS A 22 28.01 5.02 14.65
CA CYS A 22 27.70 4.92 13.22
C CYS A 22 28.65 5.71 12.32
N ALA A 23 29.73 6.29 12.86
CA ALA A 23 30.69 7.14 12.14
C ALA A 23 30.04 8.32 11.37
N LEU A 24 29.01 8.94 11.95
CA LEU A 24 28.25 10.04 11.34
C LEU A 24 28.82 11.40 11.72
N LYS A 25 28.95 12.29 10.72
CA LYS A 25 29.60 13.60 10.91
C LYS A 25 28.62 14.63 11.45
N THR A 26 27.38 14.61 10.98
CA THR A 26 26.40 15.65 11.25
C THR A 26 25.12 15.09 11.85
N ASN A 27 24.35 15.94 12.53
CA ASN A 27 23.02 15.55 13.03
C ASN A 27 22.03 15.33 11.87
N LYS A 28 22.28 15.97 10.72
CA LYS A 28 21.56 15.71 9.48
C LYS A 28 21.76 14.27 9.03
N ASP A 29 23.00 13.77 9.04
CA ASP A 29 23.29 12.39 8.63
C ASP A 29 22.52 11.39 9.52
N LEU A 30 22.50 11.62 10.83
CA LEU A 30 21.71 10.79 11.74
C LEU A 30 20.22 10.85 11.43
N PHE A 31 19.69 12.06 11.23
CA PHE A 31 18.29 12.26 10.92
C PHE A 31 17.88 11.58 9.61
N ASP A 32 18.66 11.74 8.54
CA ASP A 32 18.38 11.12 7.24
C ASP A 32 18.35 9.59 7.36
N ASN A 33 19.32 8.99 8.06
CA ASN A 33 19.35 7.54 8.28
C ASN A 33 18.16 7.05 9.12
N ALA A 34 17.78 7.81 10.16
CA ALA A 34 16.61 7.48 10.98
C ALA A 34 15.32 7.53 10.17
N VAL A 35 15.17 8.52 9.28
CA VAL A 35 14.02 8.63 8.38
C VAL A 35 13.98 7.47 7.39
N THR A 36 15.09 7.17 6.72
CA THR A 36 15.16 6.03 5.78
C THR A 36 14.81 4.71 6.46
N LEU A 37 15.32 4.47 7.68
CA LEU A 37 14.97 3.28 8.45
C LEU A 37 13.48 3.24 8.80
N LEU A 38 12.92 4.36 9.24
CA LEU A 38 11.51 4.44 9.61
C LEU A 38 10.58 4.27 8.40
N GLU A 39 10.93 4.83 7.24
CA GLU A 39 10.18 4.66 5.99
C GLU A 39 10.12 3.18 5.57
N TRP A 40 11.27 2.50 5.59
CA TRP A 40 11.31 1.06 5.33
C TRP A 40 10.45 0.29 6.34
N ALA A 41 10.60 0.60 7.63
CA ALA A 41 9.86 -0.07 8.70
C ALA A 41 8.34 0.11 8.57
N VAL A 42 7.90 1.32 8.23
CA VAL A 42 6.49 1.61 7.92
C VAL A 42 6.01 0.75 6.74
N GLY A 43 6.78 0.70 5.65
CA GLY A 43 6.44 -0.11 4.49
C GLY A 43 6.27 -1.59 4.82
N GLU A 44 7.11 -2.15 5.70
CA GLU A 44 6.99 -3.54 6.13
C GLU A 44 5.74 -3.80 6.98
N VAL A 45 5.45 -2.96 7.97
CA VAL A 45 4.26 -3.17 8.82
C VAL A 45 2.95 -2.93 8.07
N GLN A 46 2.94 -2.05 7.07
CA GLN A 46 1.77 -1.84 6.20
C GLN A 46 1.49 -3.04 5.28
N LYS A 47 2.52 -3.82 4.92
CA LYS A 47 2.36 -5.10 4.21
C LYS A 47 1.90 -6.24 5.13
N GLY A 48 1.77 -5.99 6.43
CA GLY A 48 1.43 -6.99 7.43
C GLY A 48 2.62 -7.72 8.05
N ASN A 49 3.86 -7.33 7.74
CA ASN A 49 5.05 -7.93 8.32
C ASN A 49 5.30 -7.43 9.75
N ILE A 50 6.06 -8.23 10.52
CA ILE A 50 6.53 -7.88 11.86
C ILE A 50 8.04 -7.60 11.78
N ILE A 51 8.49 -6.55 12.45
CA ILE A 51 9.92 -6.24 12.58
C ILE A 51 10.37 -6.75 13.94
N ALA A 52 11.37 -7.62 13.97
CA ALA A 52 11.87 -8.22 15.20
C ALA A 52 13.38 -8.43 15.15
N SER A 53 14.00 -8.42 16.33
CA SER A 53 15.33 -8.98 16.53
C SER A 53 15.19 -10.50 16.65
N VAL A 54 15.96 -11.24 15.86
CA VAL A 54 15.96 -12.70 15.84
C VAL A 54 17.35 -13.19 16.22
N ASN A 55 17.42 -14.04 17.24
CA ASN A 55 18.61 -14.81 17.61
C ASN A 55 18.28 -16.31 17.49
N GLU A 56 18.67 -16.90 16.36
CA GLU A 56 18.41 -18.31 16.06
C GLU A 56 19.15 -19.27 17.01
N ALA A 57 20.33 -18.90 17.49
CA ALA A 57 21.12 -19.74 18.39
C ALA A 57 20.44 -19.93 19.76
N GLU A 58 19.63 -18.95 20.17
CA GLU A 58 18.88 -18.95 21.42
C GLU A 58 17.37 -19.18 21.23
N ASP A 59 16.92 -19.44 20.00
CA ASP A 59 15.50 -19.49 19.61
C ASP A 59 14.69 -18.29 20.17
N ARG A 60 15.32 -17.10 20.14
CA ARG A 60 14.77 -15.88 20.75
C ARG A 60 14.35 -14.91 19.67
N MET A 61 13.07 -14.55 19.68
CA MET A 61 12.51 -13.49 18.85
C MET A 61 11.91 -12.40 19.74
N VAL A 62 12.30 -11.14 19.50
CA VAL A 62 11.73 -9.97 20.19
C VAL A 62 11.26 -8.95 19.18
N GLU A 63 9.95 -8.74 19.12
CA GLU A 63 9.32 -7.75 18.26
C GLU A 63 9.69 -6.32 18.66
N LEU A 64 10.00 -5.49 17.67
CA LEU A 64 10.27 -4.07 17.83
C LEU A 64 8.98 -3.33 18.18
N GLN A 65 8.87 -2.89 19.43
CA GLN A 65 7.73 -2.11 19.90
C GLN A 65 7.95 -0.62 19.67
N MET A 66 7.25 -0.06 18.67
CA MET A 66 7.23 1.38 18.40
C MET A 66 5.79 1.86 18.16
N PRO A 67 5.27 2.82 18.94
CA PRO A 67 3.89 3.31 18.78
C PRO A 67 3.55 3.81 17.36
N VAL A 68 4.53 4.42 16.68
CA VAL A 68 4.34 4.91 15.30
C VAL A 68 4.06 3.78 14.31
N LEU A 69 4.64 2.59 14.51
CA LEU A 69 4.42 1.43 13.64
C LEU A 69 3.04 0.82 13.86
N GLN A 70 2.52 0.86 15.09
CA GLN A 70 1.14 0.44 15.38
C GLN A 70 0.12 1.34 14.67
N ALA A 71 0.38 2.65 14.64
CA ALA A 71 -0.44 3.59 13.90
C ALA A 71 -0.37 3.34 12.38
N ALA A 72 0.83 3.11 11.83
CA ALA A 72 1.02 2.81 10.42
C ALA A 72 0.27 1.54 9.98
N LYS A 73 0.34 0.47 10.79
CA LYS A 73 -0.39 -0.79 10.56
C LYS A 73 -1.90 -0.56 10.46
N ARG A 74 -2.48 0.23 11.37
CA ARG A 74 -3.92 0.55 11.37
C ARG A 74 -4.32 1.38 10.16
N ASN A 75 -3.49 2.34 9.74
CA ASN A 75 -3.79 3.19 8.59
C ASN A 75 -3.80 2.41 7.27
N ALA A 76 -2.94 1.38 7.11
CA ALA A 76 -2.99 0.49 5.95
C ALA A 76 -4.30 -0.31 5.87
N THR A 77 -4.90 -0.65 7.01
CA THR A 77 -6.20 -1.35 7.04
C THR A 77 -7.38 -0.43 6.69
N ASN A 78 -7.17 0.88 6.66
CA ASN A 78 -8.21 1.88 6.41
C ASN A 78 -8.23 2.36 4.95
N GLU A 79 -7.33 1.86 4.09
CA GLU A 79 -7.48 1.94 2.64
C GLU A 79 -8.20 0.67 2.16
N VAL A 80 -9.37 0.88 1.53
CA VAL A 80 -10.28 -0.10 0.91
C VAL A 80 -11.35 -0.72 1.83
N ILE A 81 -12.36 0.09 2.15
CA ILE A 81 -13.76 -0.39 2.02
C ILE A 81 -14.31 0.30 0.77
N PHE A 82 -14.27 -0.39 -0.38
CA PHE A 82 -15.30 -0.12 -1.38
C PHE A 82 -16.58 -0.65 -0.74
N GLU A 83 -17.40 0.23 -0.17
CA GLU A 83 -18.81 -0.12 0.01
C GLU A 83 -19.29 -0.45 -1.40
N THR A 84 -19.48 -1.73 -1.69
CA THR A 84 -20.27 -2.11 -2.85
C THR A 84 -21.60 -1.38 -2.64
N PRO A 85 -21.99 -0.42 -3.51
CA PRO A 85 -23.28 0.20 -3.38
C PRO A 85 -24.31 -0.93 -3.29
N ASP A 86 -25.19 -0.85 -2.30
CA ASP A 86 -26.26 -1.82 -2.13
C ASP A 86 -27.19 -1.73 -3.34
N ILE A 87 -26.90 -2.56 -4.35
CA ILE A 87 -27.66 -2.65 -5.60
C ILE A 87 -28.94 -3.47 -5.43
N SER A 88 -29.27 -3.94 -4.22
CA SER A 88 -30.55 -4.63 -3.95
C SER A 88 -31.78 -3.73 -4.18
N HIS A 89 -31.60 -2.41 -4.30
CA HIS A 89 -32.67 -1.48 -4.67
C HIS A 89 -32.84 -1.26 -6.19
N PHE A 90 -31.92 -1.74 -7.02
CA PHE A 90 -31.97 -1.51 -8.48
C PHE A 90 -32.74 -2.58 -9.26
N ASP A 91 -33.15 -3.68 -8.61
CA ASP A 91 -33.93 -4.76 -9.24
C ASP A 91 -35.34 -4.29 -9.68
N ASN A 92 -35.84 -3.19 -9.09
CA ASN A 92 -37.18 -2.68 -9.37
C ASN A 92 -37.26 -1.62 -10.49
N MET A 93 -36.18 -1.38 -11.25
CA MET A 93 -36.20 -0.36 -12.33
C MET A 93 -35.90 -0.91 -13.73
N ILE A 94 -35.73 -2.23 -13.86
CA ILE A 94 -35.46 -2.89 -15.16
C ILE A 94 -36.73 -3.50 -15.79
N ASP A 95 -37.85 -3.59 -15.05
CA ASP A 95 -39.06 -4.25 -15.55
C ASP A 95 -39.88 -3.40 -16.58
N ASP A 96 -39.68 -2.09 -16.63
CA ASP A 96 -40.47 -1.18 -17.49
C ASP A 96 -39.88 -0.93 -18.89
N ARG A 97 -38.80 -1.62 -19.29
CA ARG A 97 -38.20 -1.45 -20.63
C ARG A 97 -38.29 -2.64 -21.56
N ASN A 98 -39.17 -3.59 -21.29
CA ASN A 98 -39.50 -4.64 -22.26
C ASN A 98 -40.61 -4.18 -23.23
N VAL A 99 -40.30 -3.19 -24.07
CA VAL A 99 -41.09 -2.90 -25.29
C VAL A 99 -40.14 -2.85 -26.47
N ALA A 100 -40.43 -3.72 -27.45
CA ALA A 100 -39.81 -3.91 -28.77
C ALA A 100 -38.61 -4.88 -28.83
N THR A 101 -38.90 -6.17 -28.65
CA THR A 101 -38.16 -7.24 -29.33
C THR A 101 -39.08 -7.87 -30.36
N ASP A 102 -39.05 -7.44 -31.63
CA ASP A 102 -39.53 -8.29 -32.74
C ASP A 102 -39.11 -7.88 -34.18
N GLN A 103 -37.93 -7.26 -34.40
CA GLN A 103 -37.55 -6.84 -35.77
C GLN A 103 -36.11 -7.23 -36.20
N ASN A 104 -35.44 -8.20 -35.55
CA ASN A 104 -34.06 -8.56 -35.95
C ASN A 104 -33.80 -10.05 -36.22
N GLU A 105 -34.81 -10.79 -36.69
CA GLU A 105 -34.60 -12.12 -37.29
C GLU A 105 -34.19 -12.09 -38.78
N ALA A 106 -33.97 -10.92 -39.38
CA ALA A 106 -33.65 -10.81 -40.81
C ALA A 106 -32.15 -10.71 -41.16
N LEU A 107 -31.21 -10.89 -40.21
CA LEU A 107 -29.76 -10.77 -40.47
C LEU A 107 -28.98 -12.11 -40.41
N ALA A 108 -29.67 -13.24 -40.21
CA ALA A 108 -29.02 -14.56 -40.06
C ALA A 108 -28.78 -15.34 -41.36
N THR A 109 -28.88 -14.73 -42.55
CA THR A 109 -28.64 -15.45 -43.84
C THR A 109 -27.57 -14.82 -44.73
N MET A 110 -26.69 -13.97 -44.21
CA MET A 110 -25.54 -13.49 -44.99
C MET A 110 -24.26 -14.22 -44.58
N THR A 111 -24.01 -15.35 -45.24
CA THR A 111 -22.70 -15.99 -45.28
C THR A 111 -21.68 -14.98 -45.80
N PRO A 112 -20.59 -14.65 -45.06
CA PRO A 112 -19.54 -13.81 -45.61
C PRO A 112 -18.77 -14.61 -46.68
N ALA A 113 -18.81 -14.13 -47.93
CA ALA A 113 -17.93 -14.60 -48.99
C ALA A 113 -16.49 -14.17 -48.66
N ILE A 114 -15.57 -15.12 -48.55
CA ILE A 114 -14.13 -14.87 -48.44
C ILE A 114 -13.62 -14.50 -49.84
N PRO A 115 -13.05 -13.31 -50.08
CA PRO A 115 -12.33 -13.06 -51.33
C PRO A 115 -10.94 -13.72 -51.26
N GLU A 116 -10.63 -14.49 -52.29
CA GLU A 116 -9.32 -15.09 -52.59
C GLU A 116 -8.22 -14.02 -52.73
N GLU A 117 -7.04 -14.40 -52.24
CA GLU A 117 -5.68 -14.04 -52.70
C GLU A 117 -5.40 -12.61 -53.21
N ILE A 118 -4.44 -11.95 -52.55
CA ILE A 118 -3.49 -11.07 -53.25
C ILE A 118 -2.08 -11.48 -52.81
N GLU A 119 -1.48 -12.40 -53.57
CA GLU A 119 -0.02 -12.45 -53.73
C GLU A 119 0.41 -11.31 -54.67
N GLY A 120 1.51 -10.63 -54.29
CA GLY A 120 2.14 -9.56 -55.08
C GLY A 120 3.13 -8.76 -54.27
#